data_AF-A0A058ZU01-F1
#
_entry.id   AF-A0A058ZU01-F1
#
_cell.length_a   1.000
_cell.length_b   1.000
_cell.length_c   1.000
_cell.angle_alpha   90.00
_cell.angle_beta   90.00
_cell.angle_gamma   90.00
#
_symmetry.space_group_name_H-M   'P 1'
#
loop_
_entity.id
_entity.type
_entity.pdbx_description
1 polymer ?
#
loop_
_entity_poly.entity_id
_entity_poly.type
_entity_poly.pdbx_seq_one_letter_code
_entity_poly.pdbx_strand_id
1 'polypeptide(L)'
;MASSYPTAISSALAAISPSSPSPSPSPPPPSLSKQARFGFSTRSWRRSRMSSDRSPSPPLPDRRVVLGCGSVCVDFLAAVASYPKPDDKIRSISLEVRGGGNAGNALTCAARLGLKPRLISKVADDAQGRSILAELEADGVDTSFLVVSKEGNSPFTYIIVDKQTIVKR
;
A
#
# COMPACT_ATOMS: atom_id res chain seq x y z
N MET A 1 -11.92 -6.82 43.23
CA MET A 1 -12.05 -5.44 43.74
C MET A 1 -10.96 -4.61 43.09
N ALA A 2 -11.35 -3.69 42.22
CA ALA A 2 -10.46 -2.75 41.55
C ALA A 2 -10.17 -1.56 42.48
N SER A 3 -8.92 -1.09 42.50
CA SER A 3 -8.46 0.13 43.16
C SER A 3 -7.04 0.36 42.66
N SER A 4 -6.52 1.53 42.35
CA SER A 4 -7.03 2.88 42.09
C SER A 4 -5.76 3.60 41.61
N TYR A 5 -5.88 4.49 40.63
CA TYR A 5 -4.76 5.35 40.23
C TYR A 5 -4.30 6.24 41.40
N PRO A 6 -3.07 6.75 41.35
CA PRO A 6 -2.96 8.18 41.57
C PRO A 6 -2.12 8.91 40.51
N THR A 7 -2.76 9.95 40.02
CA THR A 7 -2.23 11.18 39.43
C THR A 7 -1.22 11.84 40.37
N ALA A 8 -0.10 12.35 39.84
CA ALA A 8 0.67 13.40 40.49
C ALA A 8 1.16 14.41 39.45
N ILE A 9 0.68 15.63 39.63
CA ILE A 9 1.07 16.88 38.98
C ILE A 9 2.33 17.38 39.69
N SER A 10 3.33 17.89 38.97
CA SER A 10 4.19 18.94 39.53
C SER A 10 4.80 19.83 38.44
N SER A 11 4.50 21.11 38.63
CA SER A 11 4.94 22.33 37.97
C SER A 11 6.45 22.61 38.05
N ALA A 12 6.99 23.27 37.03
CA ALA A 12 8.10 24.21 37.16
C ALA A 12 8.01 25.32 36.09
N LEU A 13 8.23 26.54 36.57
CA LEU A 13 8.02 27.86 35.96
C LEU A 13 9.27 28.36 35.20
N ALA A 14 9.01 29.25 34.23
CA ALA A 14 9.87 30.37 33.77
C ALA A 14 11.16 30.00 33.02
N ALA A 15 11.70 30.75 32.05
CA ALA A 15 11.48 32.13 31.65
C ALA A 15 12.17 32.42 30.28
N ILE A 16 11.76 33.51 29.62
CA ILE A 16 12.55 34.43 28.79
C ILE A 16 12.90 34.03 27.34
N SER A 17 12.18 34.66 26.41
CA SER A 17 12.64 35.01 25.06
C SER A 17 13.81 36.00 25.09
N PRO A 18 14.69 35.94 24.08
CA PRO A 18 14.98 37.15 23.32
C PRO A 18 14.72 36.96 21.82
N SER A 19 14.18 38.04 21.27
CA SER A 19 13.93 38.34 19.86
C SER A 19 15.18 38.27 18.97
N SER A 20 14.94 37.91 17.69
CA SER A 20 15.60 38.31 16.42
C SER A 20 16.29 37.19 15.62
N PRO A 21 16.43 37.29 14.27
CA PRO A 21 15.73 38.12 13.29
C PRO A 21 14.99 37.29 12.20
N SER A 22 14.17 37.98 11.40
CA SER A 22 13.49 37.47 10.20
C SER A 22 14.43 36.82 9.17
N PRO A 23 14.07 35.70 8.52
CA PRO A 23 14.88 35.13 7.45
C PRO A 23 14.87 36.05 6.22
N SER A 24 16.06 36.36 5.70
CA SER A 24 16.24 37.04 4.42
C SER A 24 15.64 36.21 3.27
N PRO A 25 15.12 36.85 2.20
CA PRO A 25 14.57 36.11 1.07
C PRO A 25 15.70 35.34 0.37
N SER A 26 15.51 34.03 0.26
CA SER A 26 16.39 33.13 -0.50
C SER A 26 16.51 33.58 -1.96
N PRO A 27 17.72 33.52 -2.57
CA PRO A 27 17.89 33.86 -3.97
C PRO A 27 17.07 32.91 -4.86
N PRO A 28 16.55 33.39 -6.01
CA PRO A 28 15.84 32.55 -6.96
C PRO A 28 16.77 31.42 -7.45
N PRO A 29 16.25 30.20 -7.67
CA PRO A 29 17.07 29.11 -8.16
C PRO A 29 17.67 29.47 -9.52
N PRO A 30 18.92 29.05 -9.80
CA PRO A 30 19.53 29.26 -11.12
C PRO A 30 18.65 28.60 -12.19
N SER A 31 18.43 29.33 -13.29
CA SER A 31 17.72 28.83 -14.46
C SER A 31 18.34 27.50 -14.90
N LEU A 32 17.55 26.42 -14.84
CA LEU A 32 17.94 25.07 -15.27
C LEU A 32 18.14 25.08 -16.80
N SER A 33 19.32 25.53 -17.22
CA SER A 33 19.77 25.38 -18.60
C SER A 33 20.36 23.98 -18.75
N LYS A 34 19.91 23.30 -19.81
CA LYS A 34 20.28 21.95 -20.27
C LYS A 34 19.66 20.79 -19.48
N GLN A 35 18.38 20.56 -19.76
CA GLN A 35 17.85 19.20 -19.82
C GLN A 35 18.77 18.36 -20.71
N ALA A 36 19.54 17.46 -20.10
CA ALA A 36 20.05 16.30 -20.81
C ALA A 36 18.81 15.55 -21.30
N ARG A 37 18.58 15.59 -22.61
CA ARG A 37 17.55 14.78 -23.26
C ARG A 37 18.00 13.33 -23.13
N PHE A 38 17.67 12.69 -22.02
CA PHE A 38 17.50 11.24 -22.02
C PHE A 38 16.38 10.98 -23.00
N GLY A 39 16.76 10.56 -24.21
CA GLY A 39 15.84 10.02 -25.19
C GLY A 39 15.23 8.76 -24.59
N PHE A 40 14.19 8.92 -23.78
CA PHE A 40 13.16 7.92 -23.71
C PHE A 40 12.67 7.80 -25.14
N SER A 41 13.15 6.75 -25.82
CA SER A 41 12.45 6.23 -26.97
C SER A 41 11.02 6.03 -26.47
N THR A 42 10.16 6.98 -26.84
CA THR A 42 8.75 6.72 -26.96
C THR A 42 8.67 5.68 -28.06
N ARG A 43 8.95 4.41 -27.69
CA ARG A 43 8.16 3.33 -28.25
C ARG A 43 6.76 3.78 -27.94
N SER A 44 6.14 4.43 -28.93
CA SER A 44 4.71 4.52 -28.98
C SER A 44 4.31 3.08 -28.74
N TRP A 45 3.76 2.81 -27.56
CA TRP A 45 2.86 1.70 -27.45
C TRP A 45 1.86 2.07 -28.51
N ARG A 46 2.00 1.45 -29.70
CA ARG A 46 0.93 1.44 -30.69
C ARG A 46 -0.23 1.01 -29.84
N ARG A 47 -1.11 1.96 -29.51
CA ARG A 47 -2.45 1.64 -29.08
C ARG A 47 -2.92 0.80 -30.23
N SER A 48 -2.89 -0.52 -30.06
CA SER A 48 -3.47 -1.42 -31.03
C SER A 48 -4.86 -0.85 -31.22
N ARG A 49 -5.10 -0.25 -32.39
CA ARG A 49 -6.46 -0.07 -32.88
C ARG A 49 -7.03 -1.46 -32.71
N MET A 50 -8.01 -1.62 -31.83
CA MET A 50 -8.79 -2.85 -31.79
C MET A 50 -9.25 -3.03 -33.23
N SER A 51 -8.61 -3.96 -33.91
CA SER A 51 -8.91 -4.27 -35.29
C SER A 51 -10.37 -4.70 -35.27
N SER A 52 -11.21 -4.03 -36.04
CA SER A 52 -12.57 -4.47 -36.31
C SER A 52 -12.61 -5.78 -37.12
N ASP A 53 -11.45 -6.37 -37.40
CA ASP A 53 -11.31 -7.70 -37.97
C ASP A 53 -11.69 -8.75 -36.91
N ARG A 54 -13.01 -8.88 -36.75
CA ARG A 54 -13.71 -9.76 -35.83
C ARG A 54 -13.67 -11.19 -36.37
N SER A 55 -12.47 -11.71 -36.61
CA SER A 55 -12.33 -13.16 -36.77
C SER A 55 -12.83 -13.81 -35.48
N PRO A 56 -13.65 -14.87 -35.55
CA PRO A 56 -14.10 -15.55 -34.34
C PRO A 56 -12.86 -16.02 -33.59
N SER A 57 -12.64 -15.48 -32.38
CA SER A 57 -11.60 -16.02 -31.51
C SER A 57 -11.88 -17.52 -31.35
N PRO A 58 -10.85 -18.38 -31.39
CA PRO A 58 -11.05 -19.80 -31.17
C PRO A 58 -11.86 -20.01 -29.88
N PRO A 59 -12.75 -21.02 -29.84
CA PRO A 59 -13.55 -21.28 -28.66
C PRO A 59 -12.63 -21.44 -27.47
N LEU A 60 -12.90 -20.66 -26.42
CA LEU A 60 -12.09 -20.70 -25.22
C LEU A 60 -12.26 -22.06 -24.55
N PRO A 61 -11.19 -22.69 -24.06
CA PRO A 61 -11.24 -24.03 -23.49
C PRO A 61 -12.24 -24.13 -22.32
N ASP A 62 -12.88 -25.30 -22.19
CA ASP A 62 -13.91 -25.57 -21.17
C ASP A 62 -13.41 -25.38 -19.74
N ARG A 63 -12.11 -25.62 -19.51
CA ARG A 63 -11.47 -25.46 -18.19
C ARG A 63 -10.54 -24.26 -18.18
N ARG A 64 -11.10 -23.11 -17.81
CA ARG A 64 -10.37 -21.84 -17.73
C ARG A 64 -9.59 -21.74 -16.41
N VAL A 65 -8.35 -21.30 -16.51
CA VAL A 65 -7.49 -20.99 -15.37
C VAL A 65 -7.17 -19.51 -15.41
N VAL A 66 -7.47 -18.80 -14.33
CA VAL A 66 -7.03 -17.41 -14.15
C VAL A 66 -5.67 -17.47 -13.47
N LEU A 67 -4.64 -16.90 -14.09
CA LEU A 67 -3.30 -16.83 -13.52
C LEU A 67 -2.94 -15.36 -13.27
N GLY A 68 -2.69 -15.01 -12.01
CA GLY A 68 -2.11 -13.73 -11.65
C GLY A 68 -0.63 -13.87 -11.36
N CYS A 69 0.16 -12.91 -11.84
CA CYS A 69 1.56 -12.76 -11.47
C CYS A 69 1.75 -11.32 -10.99
N GLY A 70 2.22 -11.15 -9.76
CA GLY A 70 2.40 -9.81 -9.21
C GLY A 70 2.49 -9.78 -7.69
N SER A 71 2.29 -8.59 -7.13
CA SER A 71 2.46 -8.35 -5.71
C SER A 71 1.26 -8.77 -4.87
N VAL A 72 1.59 -9.29 -3.69
CA VAL A 72 0.71 -9.48 -2.55
C VAL A 72 1.38 -8.85 -1.33
N CYS A 73 0.59 -8.25 -0.46
CA CYS A 73 1.10 -7.57 0.73
C CYS A 73 0.07 -7.59 1.85
N VAL A 74 0.50 -7.17 3.04
CA VAL A 74 -0.41 -6.83 4.14
C VAL A 74 -0.54 -5.32 4.25
N ASP A 75 -1.75 -4.81 4.35
CA ASP A 75 -2.02 -3.39 4.56
C ASP A 75 -2.39 -3.17 6.04
N PHE A 76 -1.63 -2.29 6.70
CA PHE A 76 -1.88 -1.79 8.05
C PHE A 76 -2.60 -0.45 7.98
N LEU A 77 -3.91 -0.44 8.23
CA LEU A 77 -4.75 0.74 8.18
C LEU A 77 -4.85 1.33 9.60
N ALA A 78 -4.11 2.40 9.86
CA ALA A 78 -4.14 3.14 11.11
C ALA A 78 -5.04 4.37 10.97
N ALA A 79 -6.21 4.37 11.60
CA ALA A 79 -7.06 5.54 11.63
C ALA A 79 -6.58 6.52 12.70
N VAL A 80 -6.49 7.80 12.35
CA VAL A 80 -6.03 8.89 13.25
C VAL A 80 -7.03 10.03 13.25
N ALA A 81 -7.02 10.82 14.33
CA ALA A 81 -7.90 11.99 14.43
C ALA A 81 -7.53 13.07 13.41
N SER A 82 -6.23 13.27 13.19
CA SER A 82 -5.64 14.18 12.21
C SER A 82 -4.29 13.61 11.76
N TYR A 83 -3.85 13.92 10.54
CA TYR A 83 -2.52 13.53 10.09
C TYR A 83 -1.43 14.17 10.98
N PRO A 84 -0.39 13.41 11.42
CA PRO A 84 0.63 13.94 12.31
C PRO A 84 1.54 14.95 11.60
N LYS A 85 2.01 15.97 12.31
CA LYS A 85 3.13 16.80 11.84
C LYS A 85 4.44 16.02 12.05
N PRO A 86 5.55 16.44 11.39
CA PRO A 86 6.86 15.89 11.69
C PRO A 86 7.13 15.89 13.21
N ASP A 87 7.66 14.79 13.71
CA ASP A 87 7.98 14.54 15.14
C ASP A 87 6.79 14.44 16.11
N ASP A 88 5.54 14.54 15.63
CA ASP A 88 4.37 14.33 16.48
C ASP A 88 4.22 12.85 16.88
N LYS A 89 3.85 12.63 18.13
CA LYS A 89 3.45 11.32 18.64
C LYS A 89 1.96 11.33 18.94
N ILE A 90 1.18 10.76 18.02
CA ILE A 90 -0.28 10.65 18.16
C ILE A 90 -0.70 9.19 18.33
N ARG A 91 -1.80 8.98 19.06
CA ARG A 91 -2.40 7.66 19.22
C ARG A 91 -3.35 7.39 18.06
N SER A 92 -3.26 6.19 17.47
CA SER A 92 -4.27 5.74 16.51
C SER A 92 -5.60 5.47 17.22
N ILE A 93 -6.70 5.81 16.54
CA ILE A 93 -8.07 5.54 16.98
C ILE A 93 -8.38 4.04 16.80
N SER A 94 -7.95 3.48 15.67
CA SER A 94 -8.06 2.06 15.36
C SER A 94 -6.89 1.61 14.47
N LEU A 95 -6.62 0.31 14.49
CA LEU A 95 -5.68 -0.36 13.60
C LEU A 95 -6.38 -1.58 13.00
N GLU A 96 -6.45 -1.64 11.68
CA GLU A 96 -6.96 -2.79 10.95
C GLU A 96 -5.85 -3.40 10.09
N VAL A 97 -5.87 -4.72 9.97
CA VAL A 97 -4.94 -5.49 9.14
C VAL A 97 -5.76 -6.16 8.05
N ARG A 98 -5.35 -5.98 6.79
CA ARG A 98 -6.04 -6.51 5.60
C ARG A 98 -5.04 -7.07 4.61
N GLY A 99 -5.44 -8.06 3.82
CA GLY A 99 -4.74 -8.46 2.62
C GLY A 99 -4.77 -7.35 1.58
N GLY A 100 -3.67 -7.21 0.85
CA GLY A 100 -3.50 -6.21 -0.18
C GLY A 100 -2.68 -6.71 -1.37
N GLY A 101 -2.26 -5.75 -2.19
CA GLY A 101 -1.51 -6.00 -3.42
C GLY A 101 -2.42 -6.22 -4.62
N ASN A 102 -1.97 -5.72 -5.78
CA ASN A 102 -2.78 -5.69 -6.99
C ASN A 102 -3.19 -7.10 -7.44
N ALA A 103 -2.26 -8.06 -7.38
CA ALA A 103 -2.55 -9.44 -7.77
C ALA A 103 -3.43 -10.13 -6.71
N GLY A 104 -3.12 -9.93 -5.42
CA GLY A 104 -3.92 -10.48 -4.31
C GLY A 104 -5.39 -10.08 -4.40
N ASN A 105 -5.64 -8.78 -4.55
CA ASN A 105 -7.00 -8.24 -4.64
C ASN A 105 -7.75 -8.74 -5.90
N ALA A 106 -7.08 -8.76 -7.05
CA ALA A 106 -7.69 -9.22 -8.30
C ALA A 106 -8.06 -10.71 -8.28
N LEU A 107 -7.16 -11.56 -7.78
CA LEU A 107 -7.40 -12.99 -7.70
C LEU A 107 -8.42 -13.35 -6.62
N THR A 108 -8.40 -12.67 -5.48
CA THR A 108 -9.44 -12.82 -4.45
C THR A 108 -10.82 -12.51 -5.02
N CYS A 109 -10.95 -11.42 -5.78
CA CYS A 109 -12.19 -11.08 -6.48
C CYS A 109 -12.60 -12.19 -7.48
N ALA A 110 -11.66 -12.66 -8.29
CA ALA A 110 -11.92 -13.75 -9.24
C ALA A 110 -12.39 -15.04 -8.54
N ALA A 111 -11.79 -15.40 -7.40
CA ALA A 111 -12.17 -16.57 -6.63
C ALA A 111 -13.60 -16.43 -6.07
N ARG A 112 -13.94 -15.27 -5.51
CA ARG A 112 -15.28 -14.96 -5.01
C ARG A 112 -16.37 -14.96 -6.10
N LEU A 113 -15.99 -14.71 -7.35
CA LEU A 113 -16.88 -14.86 -8.51
C LEU A 113 -17.03 -16.32 -9.01
N GLY A 114 -16.46 -17.29 -8.30
CA GLY A 114 -16.56 -18.72 -8.59
C GLY A 114 -15.49 -19.26 -9.54
N LEU A 115 -14.45 -18.48 -9.85
CA LEU A 115 -13.30 -18.95 -10.62
C LEU A 115 -12.29 -19.65 -9.71
N LYS A 116 -11.31 -20.33 -10.32
CA LYS A 116 -10.20 -21.00 -9.60
C LYS A 116 -8.87 -20.33 -9.97
N PRO A 117 -8.57 -19.15 -9.40
CA PRO A 117 -7.37 -18.41 -9.73
C PRO A 117 -6.11 -19.07 -9.13
N ARG A 118 -4.99 -18.88 -9.82
CA ARG A 118 -3.64 -19.29 -9.42
C ARG A 118 -2.76 -18.06 -9.30
N LEU A 119 -1.87 -18.06 -8.31
CA LEU A 119 -0.97 -16.94 -8.05
C LEU A 119 0.50 -17.34 -8.20
N ILE A 120 1.23 -16.55 -8.97
CA ILE A 120 2.70 -16.51 -8.96
C ILE A 120 3.13 -15.25 -8.23
N SER A 121 3.75 -15.42 -7.07
CA SER A 121 4.28 -14.33 -6.26
C SER A 121 5.39 -14.82 -5.33
N LYS A 122 5.92 -13.93 -4.49
CA LYS A 122 6.92 -14.24 -3.48
C LYS A 122 6.62 -13.52 -2.17
N VAL A 123 6.66 -14.26 -1.07
CA VAL A 123 6.59 -13.75 0.31
C VAL A 123 7.81 -14.25 1.10
N ALA A 124 8.02 -13.73 2.31
CA ALA A 124 9.01 -14.26 3.25
C ALA A 124 8.37 -15.22 4.26
N ASP A 125 9.16 -16.08 4.90
CA ASP A 125 8.72 -16.94 6.01
C ASP A 125 8.61 -16.14 7.33
N ASP A 126 7.81 -15.08 7.30
CA ASP A 126 7.51 -14.24 8.45
C ASP A 126 6.01 -14.27 8.77
N ALA A 127 5.63 -13.58 9.85
CA ALA A 127 4.23 -13.55 10.29
C ALA A 127 3.29 -12.99 9.21
N GLN A 128 3.76 -11.99 8.45
CA GLN A 128 2.96 -11.37 7.39
C GLN A 128 2.81 -12.30 6.19
N GLY A 129 3.88 -12.98 5.78
CA GLY A 129 3.83 -13.95 4.67
C GLY A 129 2.91 -15.13 4.97
N ARG A 130 2.95 -15.65 6.21
CA ARG A 130 2.00 -16.67 6.67
C ARG A 130 0.55 -16.16 6.68
N SER A 131 0.33 -14.91 7.10
CA SER A 131 -1.01 -14.29 7.05
C SER A 131 -1.52 -14.13 5.62
N ILE A 132 -0.67 -13.67 4.69
CA ILE A 132 -1.01 -13.51 3.27
C ILE A 132 -1.41 -14.86 2.66
N LEU A 133 -0.62 -15.90 2.91
CA LEU A 133 -0.92 -17.25 2.42
C LEU A 133 -2.26 -17.76 2.94
N ALA A 134 -2.48 -17.66 4.26
CA ALA A 134 -3.72 -18.12 4.88
C ALA A 134 -4.96 -17.37 4.34
N GLU A 135 -4.86 -16.05 4.14
CA GLU A 135 -5.96 -15.24 3.61
C GLU A 135 -6.28 -15.61 2.16
N LEU A 136 -5.26 -15.72 1.29
CA LEU A 136 -5.44 -16.11 -0.11
C LEU A 136 -6.05 -17.51 -0.25
N GLU A 137 -5.58 -18.47 0.55
CA GLU A 137 -6.10 -19.85 0.55
C GLU A 137 -7.54 -19.90 1.07
N ALA A 138 -7.86 -19.13 2.11
CA ALA A 138 -9.23 -19.02 2.63
C ALA A 138 -10.20 -18.42 1.59
N ASP A 139 -9.73 -17.50 0.76
CA ASP A 139 -10.51 -16.93 -0.35
C ASP A 139 -10.56 -17.84 -1.60
N GLY A 140 -9.89 -19.01 -1.58
CA GLY A 140 -9.93 -20.00 -2.65
C GLY A 140 -8.93 -19.75 -3.78
N VAL A 141 -7.88 -18.96 -3.55
CA VAL A 141 -6.77 -18.75 -4.48
C VAL A 141 -5.74 -19.88 -4.34
N ASP A 142 -5.37 -20.51 -5.45
CA ASP A 142 -4.33 -21.54 -5.49
C ASP A 142 -2.93 -20.90 -5.40
N THR A 143 -2.28 -21.12 -4.26
CA THR A 143 -0.96 -20.61 -3.85
C THR A 143 0.19 -21.56 -4.18
N SER A 144 -0.05 -22.65 -4.93
CA SER A 144 0.98 -23.68 -5.20
C SER A 144 2.23 -23.15 -5.93
N PHE A 145 2.14 -21.99 -6.58
CA PHE A 145 3.26 -21.33 -7.28
C PHE A 145 3.80 -20.10 -6.54
N LEU A 146 3.37 -19.87 -5.30
CA LEU A 146 3.87 -18.79 -4.46
C LEU A 146 5.15 -19.25 -3.75
N VAL A 147 6.23 -18.48 -3.95
CA VAL A 147 7.54 -18.79 -3.37
C VAL A 147 7.64 -18.19 -1.96
N VAL A 148 7.94 -19.04 -0.98
CA VAL A 148 8.25 -18.60 0.39
C VAL A 148 9.76 -18.52 0.56
N SER A 149 10.28 -17.30 0.70
CA SER A 149 11.70 -17.02 0.93
C SER A 149 12.05 -17.18 2.41
N LYS A 150 13.14 -17.88 2.72
CA LYS A 150 13.65 -17.99 4.11
C LYS A 150 14.24 -16.67 4.64
N GLU A 151 14.59 -15.77 3.73
CA GLU A 151 15.22 -14.49 4.04
C GLU A 151 14.37 -13.31 3.54
N GLY A 152 14.53 -12.16 4.20
CA GLY A 152 13.83 -10.92 3.90
C GLY A 152 12.53 -10.75 4.68
N ASN A 153 11.76 -9.75 4.28
CA ASN A 153 10.46 -9.43 4.88
C ASN A 153 9.38 -9.47 3.81
N SER A 154 8.20 -9.96 4.17
CA SER A 154 7.03 -9.90 3.31
C SER A 154 6.61 -8.44 3.10
N PRO A 155 6.13 -8.09 1.89
CA PRO A 155 5.70 -6.73 1.63
C PRO A 155 4.53 -6.32 2.54
N PHE A 156 4.59 -5.10 3.06
CA PHE A 156 3.47 -4.50 3.77
C PHE A 156 3.37 -3.00 3.45
N THR A 157 2.18 -2.44 3.65
CA THR A 157 1.89 -1.02 3.49
C THR A 157 1.39 -0.46 4.82
N TYR A 158 1.88 0.72 5.23
CA TYR A 158 1.24 1.49 6.29
C TYR A 158 0.38 2.58 5.68
N ILE A 159 -0.92 2.55 6.00
CA ILE A 159 -1.92 3.49 5.50
C ILE A 159 -2.45 4.26 6.69
N ILE A 160 -2.19 5.58 6.71
CA ILE A 160 -2.74 6.48 7.72
C ILE A 160 -4.06 7.03 7.17
N VAL A 161 -5.17 6.68 7.83
CA VAL A 161 -6.49 7.17 7.50
C VAL A 161 -6.80 8.37 8.40
N ASP A 162 -6.67 9.56 7.83
CA ASP A 162 -7.01 10.81 8.52
C ASP A 162 -8.53 11.06 8.47
N LYS A 163 -9.17 11.09 9.64
CA LYS A 163 -10.61 11.33 9.75
C LYS A 163 -11.03 12.78 9.53
N GLN A 164 -10.13 13.76 9.62
CA GLN A 164 -10.44 15.17 9.32
C GLN A 164 -10.66 15.41 7.82
N THR A 165 -9.94 14.67 6.99
CA THR A 165 -9.92 14.86 5.54
C THR A 165 -10.83 13.87 4.79
N ILE A 166 -11.65 13.09 5.51
CA ILE A 166 -12.73 12.33 4.87
C ILE A 166 -13.70 13.33 4.26
N VAL A 167 -13.50 13.63 2.97
CA VAL A 167 -14.48 14.32 2.15
C VAL A 167 -15.73 13.45 2.18
N LYS A 168 -16.76 13.92 2.91
CA LYS A 168 -18.10 13.33 2.85
C LYS A 168 -18.54 13.42 1.38
N ARG A 169 -18.50 12.29 0.68
CA ARG A 169 -19.11 12.13 -0.63
C ARG A 169 -20.60 11.90 -0.47
#